data_AF-A0A8T3CY03-F1
#
_entry.id   AF-A0A8T3CY03-F1
#
_cell.length_a   1.000
_cell.length_b   1.000
_cell.length_c   1.000
_cell.angle_alpha   90.00
_cell.angle_beta   90.00
_cell.angle_gamma   90.00
#
_symmetry.space_group_name_H-M   'P 1'
#
loop_
_entity.id
_entity.type
_entity.pdbx_description
1 polymer ?
#
loop_
_entity_poly.entity_id
_entity_poly.type
_entity_poly.pdbx_seq_one_letter_code
_entity_poly.pdbx_strand_id
1 'polypeptide(L)'
;MQQVITFLCIHWDKRFTDLKDDAPVPLFDAGAEEGALLHRPANRRSREGHPGGRRVCGYDGEEVAEDKRGEQRGNRRYFRDLLFSVDPSISDSIGGVIFFHETLYQKSDKGVLFPQVIKDKGIVVGIKVDKGTAGLNGTDGETTTQGLDGLSERCAQYKKDGCDFAKWRCVLKISDCCPSALAIAENANVLARYASICQQNGLVPIVEPEILPDGSHDLQRCQYVTEKVLAAVYKALSDHHVYLEGTLLKPNMVTAGHSCPKKYTPQEVAMATVTALRRTVPASVPGICFLSGGQSEEEASLNLNAINQTPLHRPWKLTFSYGRALQASALAAWQGKAANKQASQDAFCTRAKINGLASKGEYKPTGQTDQAATQSLYTASYVY
;
A
#
# COMPACT_ATOMS: atom_id res chain seq x y z
N MET A 1 25.06 8.99 8.97
CA MET A 1 24.16 7.92 9.46
C MET A 1 23.18 7.61 8.34
N GLN A 2 23.33 6.47 7.65
CA GLN A 2 22.37 6.02 6.64
C GLN A 2 21.16 5.47 7.38
N GLN A 3 20.08 6.26 7.48
CA GLN A 3 18.79 5.75 7.96
C GLN A 3 18.33 4.61 7.04
N VAL A 4 17.90 3.51 7.65
CA VAL A 4 17.41 2.32 6.95
C VAL A 4 16.19 2.73 6.13
N ILE A 5 16.26 2.63 4.79
CA ILE A 5 15.13 2.89 3.91
C ILE A 5 14.24 1.64 3.94
N THR A 6 13.31 1.53 4.88
CA THR A 6 12.31 0.43 4.96
C THR A 6 10.95 1.02 5.29
N PHE A 7 9.88 0.54 4.66
CA PHE A 7 8.56 1.16 4.82
C PHE A 7 7.48 0.19 5.31
N LEU A 8 6.72 0.61 6.31
CA LEU A 8 5.41 0.03 6.63
C LEU A 8 4.35 0.71 5.76
N CYS A 9 3.60 -0.07 4.98
CA CYS A 9 2.44 0.46 4.26
C CYS A 9 1.15 0.20 5.02
N ILE A 10 0.45 1.25 5.44
CA ILE A 10 -0.87 1.12 6.03
C ILE A 10 -1.89 1.25 4.93
N HIS A 11 -2.48 0.13 4.55
CA HIS A 11 -3.57 0.10 3.59
C HIS A 11 -4.91 -0.04 4.33
N TRP A 12 -5.99 0.20 3.60
CA TRP A 12 -7.30 -0.24 4.00
C TRP A 12 -7.33 -1.78 3.85
N ASP A 13 -7.84 -2.48 4.87
CA ASP A 13 -7.97 -3.93 4.84
C ASP A 13 -9.44 -4.26 4.99
N LYS A 14 -10.01 -4.92 3.98
CA LYS A 14 -11.41 -5.36 4.01
C LYS A 14 -11.70 -6.23 5.23
N ARG A 15 -10.71 -6.93 5.79
CA ARG A 15 -10.88 -7.77 6.99
C ARG A 15 -11.30 -6.98 8.23
N PHE A 16 -11.13 -5.65 8.27
CA PHE A 16 -11.70 -4.84 9.36
C PHE A 16 -13.24 -4.79 9.34
N THR A 17 -13.91 -5.13 8.22
CA THR A 17 -15.38 -5.17 8.17
C THR A 17 -15.97 -6.42 8.83
N ASP A 18 -15.15 -7.44 9.05
CA ASP A 18 -15.58 -8.76 9.53
C ASP A 18 -15.31 -8.97 11.03
N LEU A 19 -14.65 -7.99 11.69
CA LEU A 19 -14.40 -7.99 13.12
C LEU A 19 -15.60 -7.33 13.83
N LYS A 20 -16.31 -8.09 14.68
CA LYS A 20 -17.35 -7.55 15.58
C LYS A 20 -16.71 -7.23 16.94
N ASP A 21 -17.03 -6.08 17.53
CA ASP A 21 -16.64 -5.78 18.90
C ASP A 21 -17.62 -6.39 19.93
N ASP A 22 -17.06 -6.83 21.07
CA ASP A 22 -17.81 -7.21 22.28
C ASP A 22 -17.78 -6.09 23.36
N ALA A 23 -17.35 -4.86 23.03
CA ALA A 23 -17.26 -3.77 24.00
C ALA A 23 -17.70 -2.40 23.43
N PRO A 24 -18.65 -1.71 24.06
CA PRO A 24 -19.07 -0.37 23.63
C PRO A 24 -17.98 0.66 23.94
N VAL A 25 -17.56 1.41 22.92
CA VAL A 25 -16.74 2.62 23.09
C VAL A 25 -17.62 3.72 23.68
N PRO A 26 -17.23 4.41 24.77
CA PRO A 26 -18.00 5.54 25.26
C PRO A 26 -17.90 6.72 24.27
N LEU A 27 -19.03 7.06 23.67
CA LEU A 27 -19.21 8.29 22.89
C LEU A 27 -19.01 9.49 23.82
N PHE A 28 -17.95 10.26 23.59
CA PHE A 28 -17.87 11.64 24.06
C PHE A 28 -18.54 12.53 23.02
N ASP A 29 -19.70 13.05 23.39
CA ASP A 29 -20.53 13.96 22.60
C ASP A 29 -19.84 15.33 22.50
N ALA A 30 -19.61 15.80 21.28
CA ALA A 30 -19.22 17.18 21.00
C ALA A 30 -20.16 17.70 19.91
N GLY A 31 -21.20 18.39 20.34
CA GLY A 31 -22.24 18.95 19.48
C GLY A 31 -21.70 19.99 18.50
N ALA A 32 -22.29 19.99 17.31
CA ALA A 32 -22.32 21.14 16.42
C ALA A 32 -23.63 21.11 15.61
N GLU A 33 -24.51 22.06 15.90
CA GLU A 33 -25.73 22.37 15.15
C GLU A 33 -25.43 23.13 13.84
N GLU A 34 -26.29 22.83 12.86
CA GLU A 34 -26.82 23.64 11.76
C GLU A 34 -25.94 24.30 10.67
N GLY A 35 -26.38 24.10 9.42
CA GLY A 35 -26.07 24.99 8.30
C GLY A 35 -26.11 24.38 6.89
N ALA A 36 -27.19 23.67 6.50
CA ALA A 36 -27.38 23.20 5.13
C ALA A 36 -28.09 24.26 4.27
N LEU A 37 -27.46 24.69 3.16
CA LEU A 37 -28.12 25.48 2.10
C LEU A 37 -27.71 24.98 0.70
N LEU A 38 -28.63 24.20 0.13
CA LEU A 38 -29.12 24.13 -1.25
C LEU A 38 -28.15 24.42 -2.42
N HIS A 39 -28.00 23.43 -3.31
CA HIS A 39 -28.37 23.58 -4.73
C HIS A 39 -28.58 22.19 -5.39
N ARG A 40 -29.82 21.94 -5.86
CA ARG A 40 -30.17 20.81 -6.76
C ARG A 40 -30.06 21.27 -8.22
N PRO A 41 -29.72 20.39 -9.18
CA PRO A 41 -29.99 20.64 -10.58
C PRO A 41 -31.42 20.24 -10.96
N ALA A 42 -32.03 21.07 -11.81
CA ALA A 42 -33.34 20.89 -12.38
C ALA A 42 -33.33 19.85 -13.51
N ASN A 43 -34.27 18.91 -13.49
CA ASN A 43 -35.07 18.63 -14.69
C ASN A 43 -36.38 17.91 -14.35
N ARG A 44 -37.45 18.46 -14.90
CA ARG A 44 -38.85 18.11 -14.67
C ARG A 44 -39.36 17.42 -15.94
N ARG A 45 -40.04 16.28 -15.82
CA ARG A 45 -41.14 15.90 -16.74
C ARG A 45 -42.05 14.85 -16.09
N SER A 46 -43.33 15.17 -16.15
CA SER A 46 -44.51 14.60 -15.53
C SER A 46 -45.16 13.50 -16.39
N ARG A 47 -45.87 12.56 -15.75
CA ARG A 47 -47.19 12.04 -16.19
C ARG A 47 -47.89 11.24 -15.07
N GLU A 48 -49.20 11.47 -14.96
CA GLU A 48 -50.25 10.88 -14.11
C GLU A 48 -50.43 9.36 -14.41
N GLY A 49 -51.04 8.46 -13.62
CA GLY A 49 -51.76 8.44 -12.35
C GLY A 49 -52.67 7.18 -12.34
N HIS A 50 -52.71 6.37 -11.26
CA HIS A 50 -53.85 5.54 -10.81
C HIS A 50 -53.58 4.82 -9.46
N PRO A 51 -54.63 4.48 -8.67
CA PRO A 51 -54.52 4.21 -7.24
C PRO A 51 -54.41 2.72 -6.91
N GLY A 52 -53.59 2.38 -5.92
CA GLY A 52 -53.48 1.03 -5.38
C GLY A 52 -52.56 1.02 -4.18
N GLY A 53 -53.15 0.87 -3.00
CA GLY A 53 -52.45 1.03 -1.73
C GLY A 53 -51.21 0.15 -1.60
N ARG A 54 -50.18 0.71 -0.96
CA ARG A 54 -49.31 -0.03 -0.05
C ARG A 54 -48.69 0.94 0.94
N ARG A 55 -48.81 0.53 2.20
CA ARG A 55 -48.33 1.18 3.42
C ARG A 55 -46.87 1.63 3.27
N VAL A 56 -46.61 2.83 3.74
CA VAL A 56 -45.27 3.32 4.07
C VAL A 56 -44.65 2.32 5.05
N CYS A 57 -43.51 1.75 4.67
CA CYS A 57 -42.61 1.06 5.58
C CYS A 57 -41.31 1.87 5.54
N GLY A 58 -41.15 2.77 6.50
CA GLY A 58 -39.85 3.40 6.75
C GLY A 58 -38.87 2.29 7.11
N TYR A 59 -37.70 2.32 6.48
CA TYR A 59 -36.58 1.48 6.89
C TYR A 59 -35.64 2.33 7.73
N ASP A 60 -35.52 1.95 8.99
CA ASP A 60 -34.46 2.32 9.94
C ASP A 60 -33.09 1.78 9.46
N GLY A 61 -32.63 2.27 8.31
CA GLY A 61 -31.42 1.79 7.64
C GLY A 61 -30.21 2.72 7.78
N GLU A 62 -30.40 3.97 8.23
CA GLU A 62 -29.31 4.94 8.33
C GLU A 62 -28.54 4.81 9.65
N GLU A 63 -29.23 4.60 10.77
CA GLU A 63 -28.61 4.52 12.11
C GLU A 63 -27.73 3.27 12.26
N VAL A 64 -28.17 2.09 11.79
CA VAL A 64 -27.36 0.86 11.80
C VAL A 64 -26.17 0.94 10.82
N ALA A 65 -26.31 1.66 9.71
CA ALA A 65 -25.21 1.86 8.76
C ALA A 65 -24.20 2.86 9.30
N GLU A 66 -24.64 3.89 10.01
CA GLU A 66 -23.78 4.85 10.69
C GLU A 66 -23.04 4.24 11.87
N ASP A 67 -23.72 3.43 12.69
CA ASP A 67 -23.14 2.65 13.79
C ASP A 67 -22.06 1.69 13.30
N LYS A 68 -22.34 0.88 12.26
CA LYS A 68 -21.32 0.02 11.61
C LYS A 68 -20.15 0.80 11.01
N ARG A 69 -20.41 2.00 10.45
CA ARG A 69 -19.35 2.87 9.92
C ARG A 69 -18.52 3.50 11.05
N GLY A 70 -19.14 3.80 12.19
CA GLY A 70 -18.51 4.28 13.42
C GLY A 70 -17.63 3.20 14.05
N GLU A 71 -18.16 1.99 14.22
CA GLU A 71 -17.44 0.81 14.71
C GLU A 71 -16.23 0.50 13.83
N GLN A 72 -16.40 0.48 12.51
CA GLN A 72 -15.28 0.30 11.57
C GLN A 72 -14.24 1.42 11.65
N ARG A 73 -14.63 2.68 11.90
CA ARG A 73 -13.71 3.80 12.10
C ARG A 73 -12.92 3.65 13.40
N GLY A 74 -13.59 3.25 14.48
CA GLY A 74 -12.97 2.95 15.78
C GLY A 74 -11.93 1.84 15.66
N ASN A 75 -12.31 0.71 15.05
CA ASN A 75 -11.42 -0.43 14.85
C ASN A 75 -10.24 -0.12 13.94
N ARG A 76 -10.44 0.71 12.90
CA ARG A 76 -9.32 1.17 12.08
C ARG A 76 -8.32 1.96 12.90
N ARG A 77 -8.77 2.99 13.62
CA ARG A 77 -7.91 3.87 14.44
C ARG A 77 -7.21 3.09 15.55
N TYR A 78 -7.91 2.16 16.19
CA TYR A 78 -7.34 1.31 17.24
C TYR A 78 -6.22 0.43 16.72
N PHE A 79 -6.42 -0.26 15.59
CA PHE A 79 -5.38 -1.11 15.02
C PHE A 79 -4.14 -0.30 14.60
N ARG A 80 -4.32 0.92 14.07
CA ARG A 80 -3.16 1.80 13.77
C ARG A 80 -2.45 2.20 15.05
N ASP A 81 -3.17 2.59 16.10
CA ASP A 81 -2.54 2.91 17.37
C ASP A 81 -1.82 1.69 17.99
N LEU A 82 -2.37 0.49 17.84
CA LEU A 82 -1.71 -0.76 18.24
C LEU A 82 -0.35 -0.90 17.55
N LEU A 83 -0.29 -0.77 16.22
CA LEU A 83 0.97 -0.85 15.47
C LEU A 83 1.92 0.31 15.81
N PHE A 84 1.38 1.50 16.06
CA PHE A 84 2.15 2.71 16.32
C PHE A 84 2.59 2.88 17.75
N SER A 85 2.01 2.16 18.71
CA SER A 85 2.36 2.24 20.13
C SER A 85 3.37 1.18 20.56
N VAL A 86 3.90 0.37 19.63
CA VAL A 86 4.99 -0.57 19.93
C VAL A 86 6.26 0.16 20.39
N ASP A 87 7.20 -0.58 20.96
CA ASP A 87 8.47 -0.04 21.44
C ASP A 87 9.26 0.72 20.34
N PRO A 88 9.96 1.83 20.66
CA PRO A 88 10.78 2.59 19.71
C PRO A 88 11.86 1.78 18.98
N SER A 89 12.30 0.62 19.49
CA SER A 89 13.23 -0.29 18.80
C SER A 89 12.73 -0.77 17.44
N ILE A 90 11.43 -0.63 17.14
CA ILE A 90 10.89 -0.88 15.79
C ILE A 90 11.59 -0.04 14.71
N SER A 91 12.16 1.11 15.07
CA SER A 91 12.94 1.98 14.18
C SER A 91 14.22 1.33 13.63
N ASP A 92 14.73 0.27 14.29
CA ASP A 92 15.85 -0.54 13.77
C ASP A 92 15.47 -1.31 12.49
N SER A 93 14.16 -1.50 12.28
CA SER A 93 13.60 -2.26 11.16
C SER A 93 12.71 -1.42 10.24
N ILE A 94 12.11 -0.33 10.72
CA ILE A 94 11.17 0.51 9.96
C ILE A 94 11.70 1.95 9.90
N GLY A 95 12.08 2.40 8.69
CA GLY A 95 12.52 3.77 8.43
C GLY A 95 11.41 4.74 8.04
N GLY A 96 10.27 4.25 7.55
CA GLY A 96 9.13 5.09 7.23
C GLY A 96 7.78 4.38 7.29
N VAL A 97 6.71 5.17 7.40
CA VAL A 97 5.34 4.66 7.41
C VAL A 97 4.49 5.42 6.39
N ILE A 98 3.82 4.69 5.49
CA ILE A 98 2.87 5.26 4.53
C ILE A 98 1.48 5.27 5.15
N PHE A 99 0.93 6.46 5.29
CA PHE A 99 -0.39 6.73 5.84
C PHE A 99 -1.43 6.82 4.73
N PHE A 100 -2.69 6.58 5.11
CA PHE A 100 -3.86 7.08 4.39
C PHE A 100 -4.23 8.47 4.93
N HIS A 101 -4.96 9.27 4.14
CA HIS A 101 -5.39 10.62 4.54
C HIS A 101 -6.11 10.62 5.91
N GLU A 102 -7.03 9.67 6.13
CA GLU A 102 -7.74 9.51 7.41
C GLU A 102 -6.74 9.35 8.58
N THR A 103 -5.74 8.49 8.44
CA THR A 103 -4.77 8.19 9.51
C THR A 103 -3.85 9.37 9.81
N LEU A 104 -3.57 10.23 8.82
CA LEU A 104 -2.68 11.38 9.02
C LEU A 104 -3.21 12.35 10.08
N TYR A 105 -4.54 12.48 10.17
CA TYR A 105 -5.22 13.37 11.11
C TYR A 105 -5.85 12.64 12.30
N GLN A 106 -5.59 11.34 12.45
CA GLN A 106 -6.00 10.58 13.62
C GLN A 106 -5.02 10.75 14.79
N LYS A 107 -5.54 10.53 16.00
CA LYS A 107 -4.80 10.60 17.25
C LYS A 107 -4.75 9.23 17.92
N SER A 108 -3.68 8.99 18.68
CA SER A 108 -3.56 7.85 19.60
C SER A 108 -4.50 7.97 20.79
N ASP A 109 -4.59 6.92 21.61
CA ASP A 109 -5.33 6.94 22.88
C ASP A 109 -4.82 8.02 23.85
N LYS A 110 -3.59 8.51 23.65
CA LYS A 110 -2.98 9.58 24.43
C LYS A 110 -3.28 10.98 23.86
N GLY A 111 -4.14 11.08 22.84
CA GLY A 111 -4.48 12.35 22.20
C GLY A 111 -3.39 12.94 21.30
N VAL A 112 -2.32 12.18 21.02
CA VAL A 112 -1.19 12.62 20.18
C VAL A 112 -1.44 12.26 18.72
N LEU A 113 -1.22 13.19 17.80
CA LEU A 113 -1.33 12.93 16.36
C LEU A 113 -0.37 11.81 15.94
N PHE A 114 -0.86 10.85 15.13
CA PHE A 114 -0.04 9.71 14.71
C PHE A 114 1.28 10.09 13.99
N PRO A 115 1.33 11.14 13.13
CA PRO A 115 2.60 11.61 12.60
C PRO A 115 3.64 11.94 13.67
N GLN A 116 3.22 12.54 14.79
CA GLN A 116 4.11 12.83 15.91
C GLN A 116 4.58 11.54 16.59
N VAL A 117 3.67 10.59 16.85
CA VAL A 117 4.02 9.28 17.44
C VAL A 117 5.10 8.55 16.62
N ILE A 118 5.02 8.63 15.29
CA ILE A 118 5.99 8.03 14.38
C ILE A 118 7.32 8.79 14.38
N LYS A 119 7.27 10.13 14.33
CA LYS A 119 8.47 10.98 14.35
C LYS A 119 9.24 10.91 15.66
N ASP A 120 8.56 10.75 16.80
CA ASP A 120 9.20 10.57 18.11
C ASP A 120 10.08 9.32 18.18
N LYS A 121 9.89 8.36 17.26
CA LYS A 121 10.71 7.16 17.11
C LYS A 121 11.82 7.31 16.06
N GLY A 122 11.97 8.48 15.46
CA GLY A 122 12.92 8.72 14.36
C GLY A 122 12.49 8.11 13.02
N ILE A 123 11.20 7.77 12.87
CA ILE A 123 10.64 7.16 11.66
C ILE A 123 10.01 8.26 10.79
N VAL A 124 10.23 8.18 9.47
CA VAL A 124 9.73 9.18 8.51
C VAL A 124 8.25 8.94 8.20
N VAL A 125 7.47 10.02 8.04
CA VAL A 125 6.04 9.93 7.72
C VAL A 125 5.82 10.16 6.23
N GLY A 126 4.99 9.33 5.60
CA GLY A 126 4.61 9.51 4.20
C GLY A 126 3.13 9.27 3.97
N ILE A 127 2.65 9.63 2.77
CA ILE A 127 1.22 9.71 2.47
C ILE A 127 0.88 9.10 1.11
N LYS A 128 -0.19 8.30 1.05
CA LYS A 128 -0.80 7.88 -0.21
C LYS A 128 -1.56 9.04 -0.83
N VAL A 129 -1.22 9.43 -2.06
CA VAL A 129 -1.82 10.61 -2.72
C VAL A 129 -2.63 10.28 -3.98
N ASP A 130 -2.49 9.08 -4.53
CA ASP A 130 -3.35 8.60 -5.62
C ASP A 130 -4.79 8.39 -5.15
N LYS A 131 -5.74 8.58 -6.07
CA LYS A 131 -7.19 8.42 -5.85
C LYS A 131 -7.73 7.09 -6.42
N GLY A 132 -6.86 6.09 -6.58
CA GLY A 132 -7.24 4.78 -7.11
C GLY A 132 -7.18 4.69 -8.65
N THR A 133 -7.47 3.49 -9.15
CA THR A 133 -7.40 3.17 -10.57
C THR A 133 -8.69 3.48 -11.31
N ALA A 134 -8.58 3.71 -12.62
CA ALA A 134 -9.69 3.83 -13.55
C ALA A 134 -9.41 3.02 -14.82
N GLY A 135 -10.46 2.47 -15.42
CA GLY A 135 -10.34 1.65 -16.63
C GLY A 135 -9.85 2.47 -17.83
N LEU A 136 -8.98 1.87 -18.64
CA LEU A 136 -8.56 2.41 -19.93
C LEU A 136 -9.51 1.90 -21.02
N ASN A 137 -10.35 2.80 -21.54
CA ASN A 137 -11.31 2.45 -22.61
C ASN A 137 -10.59 1.92 -23.85
N GLY A 138 -11.14 0.88 -24.46
CA GLY A 138 -10.53 0.22 -25.63
C GLY A 138 -9.42 -0.79 -25.28
N THR A 139 -9.18 -1.05 -23.99
CA THR A 139 -8.28 -2.12 -23.52
C THR A 139 -9.05 -3.27 -22.91
N ASP A 140 -8.41 -4.44 -22.79
CA ASP A 140 -8.96 -5.57 -22.05
C ASP A 140 -8.75 -5.35 -20.54
N GLY A 141 -9.65 -4.61 -19.89
CA GLY A 141 -9.66 -4.45 -18.42
C GLY A 141 -8.35 -3.90 -17.83
N GLU A 142 -7.58 -3.13 -18.60
CA GLU A 142 -6.39 -2.44 -18.09
C GLU A 142 -6.79 -1.11 -17.44
N THR A 143 -5.89 -0.58 -16.62
CA THR A 143 -6.16 0.63 -15.83
C THR A 143 -5.06 1.66 -15.96
N THR A 144 -5.41 2.92 -15.75
CA THR A 144 -4.50 3.99 -15.31
C THR A 144 -4.87 4.41 -13.89
N THR A 145 -4.12 5.32 -13.28
CA THR A 145 -4.37 5.81 -11.92
C THR A 145 -4.73 7.29 -11.91
N GLN A 146 -5.69 7.67 -11.06
CA GLN A 146 -6.19 9.04 -10.95
C GLN A 146 -5.62 9.77 -9.73
N GLY A 147 -5.73 11.10 -9.72
CA GLY A 147 -5.41 11.94 -8.55
C GLY A 147 -4.46 13.11 -8.79
N LEU A 148 -4.14 13.45 -10.04
CA LEU A 148 -3.24 14.57 -10.33
C LEU A 148 -3.91 15.93 -10.13
N ASP A 149 -5.24 16.00 -10.31
CA ASP A 149 -6.00 17.22 -10.08
C ASP A 149 -5.91 17.64 -8.61
N GLY A 150 -5.40 18.85 -8.38
CA GLY A 150 -5.13 19.40 -7.05
C GLY A 150 -4.00 18.70 -6.30
N LEU A 151 -3.14 17.92 -6.97
CA LEU A 151 -2.06 17.20 -6.29
C LEU A 151 -1.02 18.14 -5.69
N SER A 152 -0.67 19.23 -6.37
CA SER A 152 0.34 20.18 -5.88
C SER A 152 -0.06 20.78 -4.53
N GLU A 153 -1.30 21.26 -4.44
CA GLU A 153 -1.88 21.85 -3.23
C GLU A 153 -1.95 20.82 -2.10
N ARG A 154 -2.37 19.59 -2.42
CA ARG A 154 -2.38 18.49 -1.43
C ARG A 154 -0.98 18.15 -0.96
N CYS A 155 0.02 18.08 -1.84
CA CYS A 155 1.41 17.81 -1.48
C CYS A 155 1.97 18.91 -0.57
N ALA A 156 1.74 20.19 -0.91
CA ALA A 156 2.13 21.32 -0.07
C ALA A 156 1.50 21.24 1.33
N GLN A 157 0.21 20.87 1.41
CA GLN A 157 -0.47 20.69 2.69
C GLN A 157 0.10 19.51 3.48
N TYR A 158 0.28 18.35 2.85
CA TYR A 158 0.86 17.19 3.52
C TYR A 158 2.29 17.43 4.00
N LYS A 159 3.08 18.23 3.27
CA LYS A 159 4.41 18.64 3.74
C LYS A 159 4.34 19.46 5.02
N LYS A 160 3.40 20.41 5.11
CA LYS A 160 3.13 21.19 6.34
C LYS A 160 2.65 20.31 7.49
N ASP A 161 1.86 19.28 7.17
CA ASP A 161 1.33 18.32 8.14
C ASP A 161 2.36 17.25 8.55
N GLY A 162 3.59 17.37 8.04
CA GLY A 162 4.74 16.59 8.51
C GLY A 162 5.08 15.36 7.66
N CYS A 163 4.52 15.20 6.47
CA CYS A 163 4.95 14.16 5.53
C CYS A 163 6.25 14.57 4.81
N ASP A 164 7.13 13.61 4.58
CA ASP A 164 8.39 13.81 3.85
C ASP A 164 8.48 12.99 2.56
N PHE A 165 7.56 12.04 2.37
CA PHE A 165 7.46 11.24 1.15
C PHE A 165 6.01 10.93 0.79
N ALA A 166 5.79 10.55 -0.46
CA ALA A 166 4.47 10.21 -1.00
C ALA A 166 4.49 8.83 -1.66
N LYS A 167 3.31 8.25 -1.86
CA LYS A 167 3.12 7.01 -2.61
C LYS A 167 2.02 7.18 -3.65
N TRP A 168 2.29 6.66 -4.86
CA TRP A 168 1.32 6.54 -5.94
C TRP A 168 1.42 5.17 -6.60
N ARG A 169 0.30 4.44 -6.60
CA ARG A 169 0.24 3.08 -7.18
C ARG A 169 -0.40 3.07 -8.56
N CYS A 170 0.32 2.51 -9.54
CA CYS A 170 -0.21 2.09 -10.83
C CYS A 170 -0.32 0.57 -10.88
N VAL A 171 -1.25 0.06 -11.68
CA VAL A 171 -1.54 -1.39 -11.77
C VAL A 171 -1.49 -1.82 -13.22
N LEU A 172 -0.68 -2.85 -13.47
CA LEU A 172 -0.58 -3.52 -14.76
C LEU A 172 -0.86 -5.01 -14.58
N LYS A 173 -1.39 -5.66 -15.62
CA LYS A 173 -1.70 -7.10 -15.59
C LYS A 173 -0.93 -7.83 -16.67
N ILE A 174 -0.64 -9.11 -16.44
CA ILE A 174 -0.07 -10.01 -17.45
C ILE A 174 -1.17 -10.93 -17.97
N SER A 175 -1.40 -10.89 -19.28
CA SER A 175 -2.22 -11.87 -20.00
C SER A 175 -1.63 -12.08 -21.40
N ASP A 176 -2.37 -12.76 -22.28
CA ASP A 176 -1.95 -13.01 -23.67
C ASP A 176 -1.71 -11.69 -24.44
N CYS A 177 -2.53 -10.66 -24.18
CA CYS A 177 -2.45 -9.35 -24.83
C CYS A 177 -2.02 -8.19 -23.91
N CYS A 178 -1.85 -8.44 -22.60
CA CYS A 178 -1.51 -7.42 -21.61
C CYS A 178 -0.11 -7.65 -20.97
N PRO A 179 0.57 -6.58 -20.55
CA PRO A 179 0.13 -5.19 -20.64
C PRO A 179 0.28 -4.62 -22.06
N SER A 180 -0.71 -3.86 -22.52
CA SER A 180 -0.66 -3.21 -23.82
C SER A 180 0.32 -2.04 -23.83
N ALA A 181 0.73 -1.62 -25.02
CA ALA A 181 1.56 -0.41 -25.17
C ALA A 181 0.88 0.84 -24.58
N LEU A 182 -0.44 0.94 -24.69
CA LEU A 182 -1.22 2.03 -24.12
C LEU A 182 -1.14 2.02 -22.58
N ALA A 183 -1.39 0.88 -21.94
CA ALA A 183 -1.35 0.79 -20.49
C ALA A 183 0.05 1.07 -19.92
N ILE A 184 1.11 0.59 -20.58
CA ILE A 184 2.48 0.92 -20.18
C ILE A 184 2.73 2.44 -20.28
N ALA A 185 2.40 3.05 -21.41
CA ALA A 185 2.64 4.47 -21.66
C ALA A 185 1.87 5.37 -20.67
N GLU A 186 0.58 5.10 -20.46
CA GLU A 186 -0.28 5.88 -19.57
C GLU A 186 0.18 5.82 -18.11
N ASN A 187 0.50 4.62 -17.61
CA ASN A 187 0.95 4.46 -16.23
C ASN A 187 2.37 5.03 -16.02
N ALA A 188 3.27 4.91 -17.00
CA ALA A 188 4.59 5.54 -16.92
C ALA A 188 4.47 7.07 -16.89
N ASN A 189 3.65 7.65 -17.77
CA ASN A 189 3.44 9.10 -17.84
C ASN A 189 2.79 9.67 -16.57
N VAL A 190 1.77 9.00 -16.02
CA VAL A 190 1.09 9.48 -14.80
C VAL A 190 2.02 9.41 -13.57
N LEU A 191 2.84 8.37 -13.45
CA LEU A 191 3.86 8.25 -12.39
C LEU A 191 4.90 9.37 -12.50
N ALA A 192 5.33 9.72 -13.71
CA ALA A 192 6.29 10.79 -13.93
C ALA A 192 5.74 12.17 -13.55
N ARG A 193 4.50 12.47 -13.94
CA ARG A 193 3.81 13.70 -13.51
C ARG A 193 3.65 13.78 -12.00
N TYR A 194 3.21 12.68 -11.36
CA TYR A 194 3.11 12.60 -9.91
C TYR A 194 4.46 12.87 -9.23
N ALA A 195 5.53 12.22 -9.69
CA ALA A 195 6.85 12.35 -9.10
C ALA A 195 7.39 13.78 -9.19
N SER A 196 7.23 14.43 -10.34
CA SER A 196 7.61 15.83 -10.55
C SER A 196 6.87 16.77 -9.58
N ILE A 197 5.55 16.62 -9.45
CA ILE A 197 4.72 17.43 -8.53
C ILE A 197 5.13 17.22 -7.06
N CYS A 198 5.42 15.98 -6.65
CA CYS A 198 5.89 15.69 -5.30
C CYS A 198 7.23 16.38 -4.99
N GLN A 199 8.20 16.31 -5.91
CA GLN A 199 9.51 16.92 -5.71
C GLN A 199 9.43 18.45 -5.61
N GLN A 200 8.58 19.09 -6.43
CA GLN A 200 8.33 20.54 -6.34
C GLN A 200 7.78 20.98 -4.99
N ASN A 201 7.13 20.08 -4.25
CA ASN A 201 6.53 20.33 -2.94
C ASN A 201 7.34 19.70 -1.78
N GLY A 202 8.58 19.27 -2.02
CA GLY A 202 9.46 18.76 -0.97
C GLY A 202 9.07 17.38 -0.42
N LEU A 203 8.36 16.57 -1.21
CA LEU A 203 8.04 15.17 -0.90
C LEU A 203 8.84 14.24 -1.82
N VAL A 204 9.50 13.23 -1.25
CA VAL A 204 10.13 12.15 -2.01
C VAL A 204 9.03 11.25 -2.61
N PRO A 205 8.91 11.10 -3.94
CA PRO A 205 7.92 10.20 -4.52
C PRO A 205 8.41 8.74 -4.50
N ILE A 206 7.62 7.87 -3.87
CA ILE A 206 7.67 6.42 -4.14
C ILE A 206 6.87 6.14 -5.41
N VAL A 207 7.57 5.66 -6.44
CA VAL A 207 7.02 5.29 -7.75
C VAL A 207 6.66 3.80 -7.73
N GLU A 208 5.37 3.47 -7.77
CA GLU A 208 4.88 2.08 -7.64
C GLU A 208 4.16 1.60 -8.92
N PRO A 209 4.89 1.05 -9.91
CA PRO A 209 4.31 0.38 -11.08
C PRO A 209 4.10 -1.11 -10.77
N GLU A 210 3.02 -1.46 -10.07
CA GLU A 210 2.76 -2.85 -9.68
C GLU A 210 2.26 -3.68 -10.86
N ILE A 211 3.00 -4.73 -11.22
CA ILE A 211 2.53 -5.79 -12.11
C ILE A 211 1.92 -6.89 -11.26
N LEU A 212 0.63 -7.15 -11.49
CA LEU A 212 -0.13 -8.12 -10.72
C LEU A 212 0.36 -9.56 -10.97
N PRO A 213 0.36 -10.42 -9.92
CA PRO A 213 0.73 -11.83 -10.05
C PRO A 213 -0.42 -12.68 -10.63
N ASP A 214 -1.58 -12.11 -10.96
CA ASP A 214 -2.71 -12.85 -11.53
C ASP A 214 -2.32 -13.61 -12.83
N GLY A 215 -2.82 -14.84 -12.97
CA GLY A 215 -2.61 -15.68 -14.15
C GLY A 215 -1.63 -16.84 -13.95
N SER A 216 -1.36 -17.56 -15.04
CA SER A 216 -0.53 -18.79 -15.08
C SER A 216 0.84 -18.60 -15.73
N HIS A 217 1.23 -17.35 -16.00
CA HIS A 217 2.49 -17.01 -16.65
C HIS A 217 3.70 -17.48 -15.83
N ASP A 218 4.80 -17.80 -16.52
CA ASP A 218 6.04 -18.23 -15.87
C ASP A 218 6.89 -17.05 -15.38
N LEU A 219 7.99 -17.37 -14.69
CA LEU A 219 8.92 -16.40 -14.14
C LEU A 219 9.54 -15.51 -15.24
N GLN A 220 9.85 -16.12 -16.39
CA GLN A 220 10.47 -15.46 -17.53
C GLN A 220 9.55 -14.40 -18.15
N ARG A 221 8.25 -14.72 -18.27
CA ARG A 221 7.24 -13.76 -18.75
C ARG A 221 7.11 -12.58 -17.79
N CYS A 222 7.07 -12.82 -16.48
CA CYS A 222 7.05 -11.75 -15.49
C CYS A 222 8.32 -10.88 -15.58
N GLN A 223 9.49 -11.50 -15.75
CA GLN A 223 10.75 -10.78 -15.93
C GLN A 223 10.71 -9.88 -17.17
N TYR A 224 10.28 -10.42 -18.31
CA TYR A 224 10.15 -9.68 -19.56
C TYR A 224 9.23 -8.45 -19.40
N VAL A 225 8.05 -8.65 -18.82
CA VAL A 225 7.08 -7.56 -18.63
C VAL A 225 7.63 -6.52 -17.66
N THR A 226 8.26 -6.95 -16.56
CA THR A 226 8.90 -6.05 -15.58
C THR A 226 9.97 -5.19 -16.25
N GLU A 227 10.81 -5.78 -17.10
CA GLU A 227 11.83 -5.03 -17.84
C GLU A 227 11.21 -3.99 -18.79
N LYS A 228 10.14 -4.34 -19.51
CA LYS A 228 9.46 -3.39 -20.41
C LYS A 228 8.79 -2.23 -19.67
N VAL A 229 8.11 -2.54 -18.57
CA VAL A 229 7.42 -1.53 -17.75
C VAL A 229 8.43 -0.59 -17.10
N LEU A 230 9.47 -1.12 -16.46
CA LEU A 230 10.47 -0.27 -15.78
C LEU A 230 11.26 0.60 -16.76
N ALA A 231 11.59 0.08 -17.95
CA ALA A 231 12.23 0.90 -18.98
C ALA A 231 11.36 2.09 -19.39
N ALA A 232 10.06 1.87 -19.59
CA ALA A 232 9.11 2.94 -19.90
C ALA A 232 8.96 3.95 -18.74
N VAL A 233 8.88 3.46 -17.50
CA VAL A 233 8.81 4.31 -16.30
C VAL A 233 10.03 5.21 -16.20
N TYR A 234 11.25 4.68 -16.29
CA TYR A 234 12.45 5.53 -16.17
C TYR A 234 12.63 6.48 -17.36
N LYS A 235 12.20 6.09 -18.57
CA LYS A 235 12.14 7.03 -19.70
C LYS A 235 11.19 8.19 -19.40
N ALA A 236 9.98 7.90 -18.89
CA ALA A 236 9.02 8.94 -18.54
C ALA A 236 9.51 9.82 -17.39
N LEU A 237 10.13 9.26 -16.34
CA LEU A 237 10.74 10.03 -15.26
C LEU A 237 11.81 11.01 -15.79
N SER A 238 12.63 10.55 -16.73
CA SER A 238 13.61 11.41 -17.41
C SER A 238 12.95 12.53 -18.21
N ASP A 239 11.90 12.23 -18.98
CA ASP A 239 11.18 13.21 -19.81
C ASP A 239 10.49 14.30 -18.97
N HIS A 240 10.10 13.98 -17.75
CA HIS A 240 9.50 14.92 -16.79
C HIS A 240 10.51 15.55 -15.83
N HIS A 241 11.81 15.42 -16.12
CA HIS A 241 12.91 16.02 -15.37
C HIS A 241 12.94 15.64 -13.89
N VAL A 242 12.51 14.41 -13.56
CA VAL A 242 12.50 13.92 -12.18
C VAL A 242 13.93 13.66 -11.70
N TYR A 243 14.27 14.22 -10.54
CA TYR A 243 15.57 14.04 -9.90
C TYR A 243 15.64 12.66 -9.22
N LEU A 244 16.29 11.68 -9.85
CA LEU A 244 16.20 10.26 -9.46
C LEU A 244 16.77 9.97 -8.05
N GLU A 245 17.81 10.68 -7.63
CA GLU A 245 18.41 10.60 -6.30
C GLU A 245 17.41 10.98 -5.19
N GLY A 246 16.39 11.77 -5.54
CA GLY A 246 15.27 12.14 -4.69
C GLY A 246 14.01 11.32 -4.93
N THR A 247 14.13 10.07 -5.38
CA THR A 247 12.99 9.14 -5.60
C THR A 247 13.22 7.80 -4.92
N LEU A 248 12.16 6.98 -4.86
CA LEU A 248 12.25 5.56 -4.52
C LEU A 248 11.40 4.75 -5.49
N LEU A 249 11.84 3.54 -5.82
CA LEU A 249 11.04 2.60 -6.61
C LEU A 249 10.36 1.59 -5.70
N LYS A 250 9.09 1.30 -5.93
CA LYS A 250 8.34 0.21 -5.27
C LYS A 250 7.77 -0.73 -6.32
N PRO A 251 8.58 -1.67 -6.84
CA PRO A 251 8.13 -2.62 -7.86
C PRO A 251 7.61 -3.89 -7.20
N ASN A 252 6.90 -4.71 -7.98
CA ASN A 252 6.75 -6.13 -7.67
C ASN A 252 8.12 -6.84 -7.71
N MET A 253 8.26 -7.90 -6.94
CA MET A 253 9.30 -8.90 -7.22
C MET A 253 8.94 -9.62 -8.53
N VAL A 254 9.94 -10.15 -9.22
CA VAL A 254 9.72 -10.98 -10.41
C VAL A 254 9.39 -12.39 -9.93
N THR A 255 8.10 -12.74 -9.95
CA THR A 255 7.57 -14.05 -9.58
C THR A 255 6.75 -14.63 -10.72
N ALA A 256 6.61 -15.96 -10.77
CA ALA A 256 5.61 -16.56 -11.64
C ALA A 256 4.19 -16.15 -11.21
N GLY A 257 3.24 -16.28 -12.13
CA GLY A 257 1.84 -16.03 -11.86
C GLY A 257 1.30 -16.95 -10.76
N HIS A 258 0.30 -16.48 -10.02
CA HIS A 258 -0.26 -17.17 -8.87
C HIS A 258 -0.75 -18.59 -9.23
N SER A 259 -1.33 -18.75 -10.42
CA SER A 259 -1.82 -20.02 -10.95
C SER A 259 -0.78 -20.78 -11.77
N CYS A 260 0.50 -20.36 -11.77
CA CYS A 260 1.56 -21.07 -12.46
C CYS A 260 1.79 -22.44 -11.80
N PRO A 261 1.76 -23.55 -12.58
CA PRO A 261 1.97 -24.89 -12.03
C PRO A 261 3.43 -25.10 -11.60
N LYS A 262 4.39 -24.44 -12.27
CA LYS A 262 5.80 -24.51 -11.91
C LYS A 262 6.07 -23.61 -10.72
N LYS A 263 6.67 -24.19 -9.67
CA LYS A 263 7.17 -23.44 -8.51
C LYS A 263 8.63 -23.07 -8.72
N TYR A 264 8.99 -21.91 -8.18
CA TYR A 264 10.33 -21.35 -8.28
C TYR A 264 10.86 -21.12 -6.87
N THR A 265 12.16 -21.33 -6.71
CA THR A 265 12.87 -21.10 -5.46
C THR A 265 13.06 -19.60 -5.20
N PRO A 266 13.27 -19.17 -3.95
CA PRO A 266 13.64 -17.79 -3.65
C PRO A 266 14.88 -17.31 -4.40
N GLN A 267 15.84 -18.20 -4.67
CA GLN A 267 17.05 -17.89 -5.43
C GLN A 267 16.75 -17.60 -6.91
N GLU A 268 15.83 -18.34 -7.54
CA GLU A 268 15.39 -18.05 -8.91
C GLU A 268 14.62 -16.74 -9.00
N VAL A 269 13.70 -16.48 -8.05
CA VAL A 269 12.98 -15.20 -7.92
C VAL A 269 13.98 -14.04 -7.75
N ALA A 270 14.98 -14.23 -6.89
CA ALA A 270 16.00 -13.23 -6.62
C ALA A 270 16.85 -12.92 -7.86
N MET A 271 17.32 -13.96 -8.56
CA MET A 271 18.10 -13.79 -9.78
C MET A 271 17.32 -13.06 -10.88
N ALA A 272 16.07 -13.45 -11.11
CA ALA A 272 15.19 -12.81 -12.10
C ALA A 272 14.90 -11.34 -11.73
N THR A 273 14.60 -11.08 -10.45
CA THR A 273 14.32 -9.74 -9.93
C THR A 273 15.52 -8.83 -10.08
N VAL A 274 16.68 -9.21 -9.55
CA VAL A 274 17.90 -8.37 -9.60
C VAL A 274 18.37 -8.17 -11.04
N THR A 275 18.20 -9.17 -11.92
CA THR A 275 18.51 -9.04 -13.35
C THR A 275 17.61 -8.00 -14.03
N ALA A 276 16.30 -8.05 -13.82
CA ALA A 276 15.36 -7.08 -14.39
C ALA A 276 15.68 -5.64 -13.93
N LEU A 277 15.99 -5.46 -12.63
CA LEU A 277 16.36 -4.17 -12.08
C LEU A 277 17.68 -3.66 -12.67
N ARG A 278 18.71 -4.51 -12.78
CA ARG A 278 20.00 -4.16 -13.38
C ARG A 278 19.91 -3.73 -14.85
N ARG A 279 18.91 -4.22 -15.57
CA ARG A 279 18.67 -3.88 -16.99
C ARG A 279 17.92 -2.56 -17.18
N THR A 280 17.29 -2.01 -16.14
CA THR A 280 16.30 -0.94 -16.31
C THR A 280 16.41 0.23 -15.34
N VAL A 281 16.86 -0.01 -14.12
CA VAL A 281 16.94 1.04 -13.09
C VAL A 281 18.28 1.77 -13.19
N PRO A 282 18.31 3.11 -13.24
CA PRO A 282 19.55 3.87 -13.14
C PRO A 282 20.15 3.82 -11.73
N ALA A 283 21.49 3.79 -11.63
CA ALA A 283 22.20 3.71 -10.34
C ALA A 283 22.00 4.94 -9.42
N SER A 284 21.50 6.06 -9.94
CA SER A 284 21.20 7.27 -9.16
C SER A 284 20.00 7.12 -8.23
N VAL A 285 19.10 6.16 -8.49
CA VAL A 285 18.03 5.84 -7.54
C VAL A 285 18.69 5.37 -6.22
N PRO A 286 18.27 5.83 -5.03
CA PRO A 286 18.91 5.45 -3.79
C PRO A 286 18.43 4.07 -3.26
N GLY A 287 17.18 3.70 -3.55
CA GLY A 287 16.58 2.51 -2.97
C GLY A 287 15.35 1.98 -3.72
N ILE A 288 15.16 0.66 -3.60
CA ILE A 288 14.07 -0.11 -4.18
C ILE A 288 13.37 -0.86 -3.05
N CYS A 289 12.14 -0.47 -2.75
CA CYS A 289 11.36 -0.94 -1.61
C CYS A 289 10.23 -1.83 -2.10
N PHE A 290 10.45 -3.14 -2.20
CA PHE A 290 9.51 -4.06 -2.83
C PHE A 290 8.13 -4.06 -2.16
N LEU A 291 7.07 -4.13 -2.97
CA LEU A 291 5.75 -4.55 -2.50
C LEU A 291 5.72 -6.06 -2.32
N SER A 292 4.94 -6.54 -1.35
CA SER A 292 4.78 -7.99 -1.13
C SER A 292 3.81 -8.65 -2.11
N GLY A 293 2.90 -7.88 -2.71
CA GLY A 293 1.85 -8.41 -3.58
C GLY A 293 0.98 -9.42 -2.80
N GLY A 294 0.73 -10.58 -3.40
CA GLY A 294 -0.02 -11.69 -2.79
C GLY A 294 0.82 -12.72 -2.02
N GLN A 295 2.12 -12.49 -1.86
CA GLN A 295 3.01 -13.41 -1.15
C GLN A 295 2.58 -13.55 0.32
N SER A 296 2.81 -14.73 0.90
CA SER A 296 2.71 -14.89 2.35
C SER A 296 3.72 -14.01 3.07
N GLU A 297 3.57 -13.82 4.39
CA GLU A 297 4.56 -13.05 5.15
C GLU A 297 5.94 -13.71 5.00
N GLU A 298 6.01 -15.03 5.19
CA GLU A 298 7.25 -15.79 5.12
C GLU A 298 7.90 -15.79 3.73
N GLU A 299 7.11 -16.01 2.69
CA GLU A 299 7.58 -15.98 1.30
C GLU A 299 8.20 -14.62 0.97
N ALA A 300 7.55 -13.51 1.36
CA ALA A 300 8.05 -12.17 1.11
C ALA A 300 9.41 -11.91 1.80
N SER A 301 9.64 -12.50 2.99
CA SER A 301 10.93 -12.41 3.69
C SER A 301 12.00 -13.28 3.05
N LEU A 302 11.67 -14.52 2.69
CA LEU A 302 12.61 -15.43 2.05
C LEU A 302 13.08 -14.89 0.70
N ASN A 303 12.16 -14.36 -0.11
CA ASN A 303 12.48 -13.75 -1.39
C ASN A 303 13.33 -12.48 -1.23
N LEU A 304 12.97 -11.59 -0.30
CA LEU A 304 13.79 -10.39 -0.02
C LEU A 304 15.21 -10.76 0.47
N ASN A 305 15.31 -11.77 1.32
CA ASN A 305 16.59 -12.26 1.81
C ASN A 305 17.45 -12.81 0.68
N ALA A 306 16.88 -13.64 -0.20
CA ALA A 306 17.57 -14.17 -1.37
C ALA A 306 17.99 -13.07 -2.37
N ILE A 307 17.15 -12.05 -2.58
CA ILE A 307 17.50 -10.83 -3.35
C ILE A 307 18.73 -10.16 -2.75
N ASN A 308 18.79 -10.07 -1.41
CA ASN A 308 19.92 -9.47 -0.71
C ASN A 308 21.19 -10.35 -0.65
N GLN A 309 21.08 -11.65 -0.93
CA GLN A 309 22.19 -12.60 -1.02
C GLN A 309 22.65 -12.88 -2.46
N THR A 310 21.99 -12.32 -3.46
CA THR A 310 22.30 -12.58 -4.88
C THR A 310 23.72 -12.11 -5.23
N PRO A 311 24.53 -12.93 -5.93
CA PRO A 311 25.92 -12.61 -6.27
C PRO A 311 26.05 -11.63 -7.47
N LEU A 312 25.12 -10.68 -7.59
CA LEU A 312 25.13 -9.65 -8.63
C LEU A 312 25.35 -8.28 -7.99
N HIS A 313 26.02 -7.38 -8.73
CA HIS A 313 26.20 -5.99 -8.29
C HIS A 313 24.85 -5.27 -8.19
N ARG A 314 24.63 -4.53 -7.10
CA ARG A 314 23.39 -3.86 -6.76
C ARG A 314 23.73 -2.45 -6.25
N PRO A 315 23.65 -1.42 -7.11
CA PRO A 315 23.98 -0.05 -6.71
C PRO A 315 22.90 0.60 -5.83
N TRP A 316 21.73 -0.04 -5.69
CA TRP A 316 20.60 0.41 -4.86
C TRP A 316 20.55 -0.34 -3.53
N LYS A 317 19.97 0.29 -2.50
CA LYS A 317 19.44 -0.46 -1.36
C LYS A 317 18.21 -1.28 -1.79
N LEU A 318 18.18 -2.57 -1.49
CA LEU A 318 17.06 -3.47 -1.80
C LEU A 318 16.36 -3.87 -0.51
N THR A 319 15.12 -3.43 -0.37
CA THR A 319 14.42 -3.38 0.91
C THR A 319 12.91 -3.59 0.73
N PHE A 320 12.11 -3.43 1.79
CA PHE A 320 10.67 -3.68 1.74
C PHE A 320 9.82 -2.42 1.92
N SER A 321 8.64 -2.47 1.32
CA SER A 321 7.52 -1.56 1.55
C SER A 321 6.25 -2.41 1.67
N TYR A 322 6.06 -3.03 2.85
CA TYR A 322 5.09 -4.11 3.04
C TYR A 322 3.83 -3.64 3.77
N GLY A 323 2.67 -4.09 3.27
CA GLY A 323 1.38 -3.99 3.94
C GLY A 323 1.01 -5.35 4.53
N ARG A 324 0.33 -6.19 3.74
CA ARG A 324 -0.14 -7.51 4.17
C ARG A 324 0.97 -8.40 4.75
N ALA A 325 2.15 -8.45 4.12
CA ALA A 325 3.27 -9.27 4.57
C ALA A 325 3.91 -8.85 5.91
N LEU A 326 3.44 -7.74 6.49
CA LEU A 326 3.90 -7.21 7.77
C LEU A 326 2.77 -7.14 8.82
N GLN A 327 1.51 -7.25 8.40
CA GLN A 327 0.34 -7.01 9.25
C GLN A 327 -0.59 -8.22 9.36
N ALA A 328 -0.44 -9.27 8.54
CA ALA A 328 -1.40 -10.36 8.51
C ALA A 328 -1.43 -11.14 9.82
N SER A 329 -0.26 -11.52 10.37
CA SER A 329 -0.20 -12.20 11.66
C SER A 329 -0.61 -11.29 12.81
N ALA A 330 -0.26 -10.01 12.75
CA ALA A 330 -0.68 -9.03 13.75
C ALA A 330 -2.22 -8.89 13.79
N LEU A 331 -2.87 -8.81 12.62
CA LEU A 331 -4.32 -8.73 12.53
C LEU A 331 -4.99 -10.03 13.02
N ALA A 332 -4.44 -11.18 12.65
CA ALA A 332 -4.92 -12.50 13.07
C ALA A 332 -4.78 -12.73 14.59
N ALA A 333 -3.72 -12.20 15.20
CA ALA A 333 -3.53 -12.23 16.64
C ALA A 333 -4.49 -11.27 17.38
N TRP A 334 -4.75 -10.09 16.81
CA TRP A 334 -5.63 -9.10 17.43
C TRP A 334 -7.09 -9.55 17.50
N GLN A 335 -7.66 -10.01 16.38
CA GLN A 335 -9.07 -10.45 16.28
C GLN A 335 -10.10 -9.38 16.73
N GLY A 336 -9.75 -8.09 16.67
CA GLY A 336 -10.61 -7.01 17.16
C GLY A 336 -10.58 -6.82 18.69
N LYS A 337 -9.92 -7.71 19.45
CA LYS A 337 -10.05 -7.71 20.92
C LYS A 337 -8.93 -6.92 21.58
N ALA A 338 -9.29 -5.94 22.42
CA ALA A 338 -8.33 -5.14 23.18
C ALA A 338 -7.38 -5.99 24.06
N ALA A 339 -7.88 -7.11 24.60
CA ALA A 339 -7.09 -8.07 25.39
C ALA A 339 -5.92 -8.70 24.59
N ASN A 340 -6.02 -8.74 23.26
CA ASN A 340 -5.01 -9.33 22.39
C ASN A 340 -3.97 -8.30 21.89
N LYS A 341 -3.96 -7.08 22.45
CA LYS A 341 -3.05 -6.01 22.02
C LYS A 341 -1.59 -6.47 22.01
N GLN A 342 -1.12 -7.08 23.10
CA GLN A 342 0.28 -7.50 23.22
C GLN A 342 0.64 -8.56 22.18
N ALA A 343 -0.19 -9.59 22.01
CA ALA A 343 0.06 -10.66 21.03
C ALA A 343 0.15 -10.13 19.58
N SER A 344 -0.69 -9.14 19.25
CA SER A 344 -0.65 -8.47 17.94
C SER A 344 0.61 -7.63 17.75
N GLN A 345 1.03 -6.88 18.78
CA GLN A 345 2.26 -6.10 18.76
C GLN A 345 3.50 -7.00 18.63
N ASP A 346 3.54 -8.12 19.37
CA ASP A 346 4.64 -9.08 19.31
C ASP A 346 4.75 -9.71 17.91
N ALA A 347 3.63 -10.09 17.30
CA ALA A 347 3.59 -10.60 15.94
C ALA A 347 4.09 -9.56 14.92
N PHE A 348 3.64 -8.30 15.03
CA PHE A 348 4.10 -7.21 14.17
C PHE A 348 5.61 -6.95 14.32
N CYS A 349 6.12 -6.83 15.55
CA CYS A 349 7.54 -6.61 15.83
C CYS A 349 8.41 -7.76 15.33
N THR A 350 7.93 -9.00 15.49
CA THR A 350 8.61 -10.19 14.96
C THR A 350 8.75 -10.11 13.44
N ARG A 351 7.67 -9.81 12.72
CA ARG A 351 7.71 -9.66 11.26
C ARG A 351 8.58 -8.48 10.83
N ALA A 352 8.55 -7.36 11.54
CA ALA A 352 9.41 -6.22 11.23
C ALA A 352 10.89 -6.59 11.37
N LYS A 353 11.28 -7.26 12.46
CA LYS A 353 12.65 -7.73 12.70
C LYS A 353 13.12 -8.72 11.62
N ILE A 354 12.28 -9.70 11.27
CA ILE A 354 12.57 -10.66 10.21
C ILE A 354 12.85 -9.94 8.88
N ASN A 355 11.97 -9.00 8.49
CA ASN A 355 12.14 -8.25 7.26
C ASN A 355 13.35 -7.30 7.30
N GLY A 356 13.66 -6.74 8.48
CA GLY A 356 14.89 -5.97 8.73
C GLY A 356 16.15 -6.80 8.47
N LEU A 357 16.19 -8.04 8.95
CA LEU A 357 17.29 -8.99 8.67
C LEU A 357 17.31 -9.41 7.19
N ALA A 358 16.15 -9.66 6.57
CA ALA A 358 16.05 -10.02 5.17
C ALA A 358 16.57 -8.90 4.23
N SER A 359 16.36 -7.63 4.60
CA SER A 359 16.92 -6.47 3.88
C SER A 359 18.45 -6.42 3.89
N LYS A 360 19.09 -7.12 4.83
CA LYS A 360 20.56 -7.26 4.94
C LYS A 360 21.08 -8.58 4.37
N GLY A 361 20.19 -9.50 3.95
CA GLY A 361 20.57 -10.85 3.57
C GLY A 361 20.97 -11.73 4.77
N GLU A 362 20.54 -11.38 5.97
CA GLU A 362 20.92 -12.02 7.23
C GLU A 362 19.79 -12.84 7.86
N TYR A 363 18.62 -12.91 7.22
CA TYR A 363 17.52 -13.70 7.73
C TYR A 363 17.82 -15.20 7.57
N LYS A 364 17.75 -15.92 8.69
CA LYS A 364 17.89 -17.38 8.76
C LYS A 364 16.57 -17.97 9.26
N PRO A 365 15.80 -18.65 8.40
CA PRO A 365 14.57 -19.30 8.85
C PRO A 365 14.91 -20.41 9.85
N THR A 366 14.27 -20.38 11.01
CA THR A 366 14.53 -21.33 12.12
C THR A 366 13.68 -22.60 12.03
N GLY A 367 12.82 -22.73 11.01
CA GLY A 367 11.90 -23.86 10.84
C GLY A 367 10.63 -23.77 11.70
N GLN A 368 10.56 -22.83 12.65
CA GLN A 368 9.35 -22.50 13.41
C GLN A 368 8.74 -21.23 12.83
N THR A 369 7.89 -21.38 11.82
CA THR A 369 7.12 -20.27 11.24
C THR A 369 5.65 -20.45 11.60
N ASP A 370 5.03 -19.43 12.20
CA ASP A 370 3.62 -19.46 12.54
C ASP A 370 2.76 -19.78 11.31
N GLN A 371 1.71 -20.58 11.49
CA GLN A 371 0.81 -20.96 10.39
C GLN A 371 0.20 -19.73 9.70
N ALA A 372 -0.10 -18.66 10.45
CA ALA A 372 -0.62 -17.41 9.88
C ALA A 372 0.38 -16.74 8.91
N ALA A 373 1.68 -16.83 9.18
CA ALA A 373 2.73 -16.23 8.37
C ALA A 373 2.98 -16.97 7.05
N THR A 374 2.58 -18.25 6.94
CA THR A 374 2.74 -19.06 5.72
C THR A 374 1.53 -19.03 4.80
N GLN A 375 0.39 -18.50 5.25
CA GLN A 375 -0.82 -18.40 4.44
C GLN A 375 -0.62 -17.42 3.28
N SER A 376 -1.07 -17.84 2.08
CA SER A 376 -1.13 -16.97 0.91
C SER A 376 -1.99 -15.74 1.22
N LEU A 377 -1.46 -14.56 0.93
CA LEU A 377 -2.17 -13.29 1.08
C LEU A 377 -2.76 -12.83 -0.24
N TYR A 378 -2.77 -13.68 -1.27
CA TYR A 378 -3.28 -13.35 -2.59
C TYR A 378 -4.77 -13.02 -2.56
N THR A 379 -5.16 -12.06 -3.39
CA THR A 379 -6.55 -11.74 -3.69
C THR A 379 -6.59 -11.39 -5.16
N ALA A 380 -7.43 -12.07 -5.93
CA ALA A 380 -7.55 -11.81 -7.37
C ALA A 380 -7.94 -10.35 -7.60
N SER A 381 -7.26 -9.70 -8.55
CA SER A 381 -7.49 -8.31 -8.92
C SER A 381 -7.51 -7.35 -7.71
N TYR A 382 -6.54 -7.52 -6.81
CA TYR A 382 -6.51 -6.80 -5.53
C TYR A 382 -6.52 -5.26 -5.71
N VAL A 383 -7.49 -4.63 -5.04
CA VAL A 383 -7.63 -3.18 -4.90
C VAL A 383 -7.48 -2.82 -3.42
N TYR A 384 -6.67 -1.80 -3.15
CA TYR A 384 -6.40 -1.30 -1.79
C TYR A 384 -7.62 -0.74 -1.09
#